data_AF-A0A6N9VLC8-F1
#
_entry.id   AF-A0A6N9VLC8-F1
#
_cell.length_a   1.000
_cell.length_b   1.000
_cell.length_c   1.000
_cell.angle_alpha   90.00
_cell.angle_beta   90.00
_cell.angle_gamma   90.00
#
_symmetry.space_group_name_H-M   'P 1'
#
loop_
_entity.id
_entity.type
_entity.pdbx_description
1 polymer ?
#
loop_
_entity_poly.entity_id
_entity_poly.type
_entity_poly.pdbx_seq_one_letter_code
_entity_poly.pdbx_strand_id
1 'polypeptide(L)'
;MTSSRLQTPMDTTGAHRAHRRAPHASAQRPAARYEPHLDGLFTYCLSVLCDHDAAAEALGAVLAIADRHDARCPEAEEERQSWLYALARWTCLRILTERRRGRQAHRRPPEPARGTGP
;
A
#
# COMPACT_ATOMS: atom_id res chain seq x y z
N MET A 1 -67.12 -8.63 2.20
CA MET A 1 -66.95 -7.34 2.91
C MET A 1 -65.50 -7.20 3.31
N THR A 2 -64.83 -6.22 2.73
CA THR A 2 -63.46 -5.81 2.99
C THR A 2 -63.38 -5.08 4.33
N SER A 3 -62.34 -5.36 5.12
CA SER A 3 -61.81 -4.38 6.07
C SER A 3 -60.32 -4.57 6.19
N SER A 4 -59.65 -3.65 5.50
CA SER A 4 -58.26 -3.27 5.64
C SER A 4 -58.02 -2.72 7.05
N ARG A 5 -56.89 -3.07 7.67
CA ARG A 5 -56.23 -2.25 8.68
C ARG A 5 -54.73 -2.55 8.67
N LEU A 6 -53.98 -1.68 7.99
CA LEU A 6 -52.57 -1.48 8.28
C LEU A 6 -52.42 -1.05 9.74
N GLN A 7 -51.49 -1.66 10.47
CA GLN A 7 -50.79 -0.96 11.54
C GLN A 7 -49.44 -1.61 11.82
N THR A 8 -48.41 -0.87 11.40
CA THR A 8 -47.00 -1.04 11.71
C THR A 8 -46.74 -0.55 13.14
N PRO A 9 -46.07 -1.32 14.00
CA PRO A 9 -45.31 -0.77 15.11
C PRO A 9 -43.85 -0.66 14.69
N MET A 10 -43.41 0.58 14.46
CA MET A 10 -42.00 0.95 14.59
C MET A 10 -41.66 0.92 16.07
N ASP A 11 -40.68 0.10 16.45
CA ASP A 11 -39.83 0.43 17.59
C ASP A 11 -38.38 0.10 17.25
N THR A 12 -37.80 1.07 16.57
CA THR A 12 -36.36 1.31 16.46
C THR A 12 -35.86 1.67 17.85
N THR A 13 -34.98 0.85 18.45
CA THR A 13 -33.80 1.30 19.20
C THR A 13 -33.01 0.07 19.64
N GLY A 14 -31.94 -0.21 18.90
CA GLY A 14 -30.99 -1.26 19.20
C GLY A 14 -29.61 -0.85 18.73
N ALA A 15 -29.11 0.23 19.35
CA ALA A 15 -27.71 0.66 19.44
C ALA A 15 -26.76 0.19 18.33
N HIS A 16 -26.32 1.18 17.54
CA HIS A 16 -25.03 1.16 16.85
C HIS A 16 -23.91 0.72 17.80
N ARG A 17 -23.64 -0.58 17.87
CA ARG A 17 -22.34 -1.06 18.32
C ARG A 17 -21.42 -0.93 17.12
N ALA A 18 -20.89 0.28 16.96
CA ALA A 18 -19.69 0.51 16.19
C ALA A 18 -18.68 -0.57 16.63
N HIS A 19 -18.36 -1.50 15.72
CA HIS A 19 -17.16 -2.30 15.83
C HIS A 19 -16.00 -1.32 15.71
N ARG A 20 -15.69 -0.68 16.84
CA ARG A 20 -14.48 0.07 17.06
C ARG A 20 -13.35 -0.92 16.81
N ARG A 21 -12.79 -0.83 15.61
CA ARG A 21 -11.57 -1.51 15.20
C ARG A 21 -10.59 -1.30 16.34
N ALA A 22 -10.24 -2.39 17.03
CA ALA A 22 -9.25 -2.34 18.09
C ALA A 22 -7.98 -1.66 17.53
N PRO A 23 -7.36 -0.74 18.28
CA PRO A 23 -6.17 -0.06 17.79
C PRO A 23 -5.09 -1.12 17.56
N HIS A 24 -4.47 -1.05 16.39
CA HIS A 24 -3.29 -1.83 15.99
C HIS A 24 -2.08 -1.49 16.89
N ALA A 25 -2.15 -1.79 18.18
CA ALA A 25 -1.09 -1.53 19.15
C ALA A 25 0.15 -2.40 18.88
N SER A 26 -0.01 -3.53 18.16
CA SER A 26 1.10 -4.35 17.68
C SER A 26 1.77 -3.81 16.42
N ALA A 27 1.08 -3.04 15.56
CA ALA A 27 1.68 -2.43 14.37
C ALA A 27 2.34 -1.06 14.65
N GLN A 28 1.91 -0.37 15.72
CA GLN A 28 2.56 0.88 16.16
C GLN A 28 3.95 0.66 16.77
N ARG A 29 4.19 -0.50 17.38
CA ARG A 29 5.48 -0.83 18.00
C ARG A 29 6.64 -1.06 16.98
N PRO A 30 6.43 -1.71 15.82
CA PRO A 30 7.43 -1.76 14.76
C PRO A 30 7.67 -0.39 14.11
N ALA A 31 6.63 0.42 13.88
CA ALA A 31 6.78 1.76 13.31
C ALA A 31 7.70 2.65 14.18
N ALA A 32 7.56 2.59 15.50
CA ALA A 32 8.39 3.33 16.44
C ALA A 32 9.90 2.98 16.37
N ARG A 33 10.25 1.77 15.89
CA ARG A 33 11.66 1.35 15.72
C ARG A 33 12.29 1.95 14.47
N TYR A 34 11.49 2.25 13.46
CA TYR A 34 11.98 2.76 12.17
C TYR A 34 11.82 4.28 12.03
N GLU A 35 11.07 4.92 12.92
CA GLU A 35 10.85 6.38 13.01
C GLU A 35 12.09 7.22 12.66
N PRO A 36 13.28 7.00 13.26
CA PRO A 36 14.47 7.81 12.97
C PRO A 36 14.96 7.75 11.51
N HIS A 37 14.61 6.68 10.79
CA HIS A 37 15.08 6.41 9.42
C HIS A 37 14.06 6.77 8.36
N LEU A 38 12.80 7.07 8.73
CA LEU A 38 11.72 7.27 7.78
C LEU A 38 11.98 8.47 6.85
N ASP A 39 12.46 9.58 7.41
CA ASP A 39 12.74 10.80 6.64
C ASP A 39 13.87 10.58 5.63
N GLY A 40 14.94 9.89 6.04
CA GLY A 40 16.06 9.54 5.15
C GLY A 40 15.68 8.54 4.06
N LEU A 41 14.84 7.56 4.37
CA LEU A 41 14.33 6.59 3.39
C LEU A 41 13.35 7.25 2.41
N PHE A 42 12.47 8.12 2.89
CA PHE A 42 11.56 8.89 2.05
C PHE A 42 12.34 9.79 1.10
N THR A 43 13.31 10.55 1.61
CA THR A 43 14.18 11.43 0.82
C THR A 43 14.93 10.65 -0.25
N TYR A 44 15.43 9.46 0.08
CA TYR A 44 16.06 8.59 -0.90
C TYR A 44 15.08 8.13 -1.99
N CYS A 45 13.89 7.66 -1.61
CA CYS A 45 12.86 7.24 -2.55
C CYS A 45 12.42 8.39 -3.47
N LEU A 46 12.22 9.58 -2.90
CA LEU A 46 11.89 10.80 -3.65
C LEU A 46 13.00 11.16 -4.65
N SER A 47 14.26 11.04 -4.24
CA SER A 47 15.41 11.33 -5.12
C SER A 47 15.50 10.35 -6.30
N VAL A 48 15.10 9.09 -6.12
CA VAL A 48 15.17 8.05 -7.17
C VAL A 48 13.94 8.07 -8.09
N LEU A 49 12.75 8.30 -7.52
CA LEU A 49 11.47 8.22 -8.23
C LEU A 49 10.99 9.57 -8.77
N CYS A 50 11.50 10.67 -8.22
CA CYS A 50 11.14 12.06 -8.52
C CYS A 50 9.62 12.33 -8.47
N ASP A 51 8.92 11.59 -7.62
CA ASP A 51 7.47 11.55 -7.55
C ASP A 51 7.08 11.27 -6.10
N HIS A 52 6.30 12.18 -5.52
CA HIS A 52 5.96 12.14 -4.10
C HIS A 52 5.05 10.96 -3.76
N ASP A 53 4.04 10.70 -4.59
CA ASP A 53 3.07 9.62 -4.38
C ASP A 53 3.75 8.27 -4.53
N ALA A 54 4.59 8.11 -5.56
CA ALA A 54 5.35 6.89 -5.74
C ALA A 54 6.42 6.68 -4.65
N ALA A 55 6.99 7.75 -4.10
CA ALA A 55 7.88 7.66 -2.95
C ALA A 55 7.11 7.21 -1.69
N ALA A 56 5.89 7.71 -1.47
CA ALA A 56 5.04 7.29 -0.37
C ALA A 56 4.63 5.80 -0.51
N GLU A 57 4.24 5.37 -1.71
CA GLU A 57 3.95 3.96 -2.00
C GLU A 57 5.18 3.07 -1.78
N ALA A 58 6.36 3.51 -2.24
CA ALA A 58 7.60 2.80 -2.04
C ALA A 58 7.93 2.64 -0.55
N LEU A 59 7.83 3.73 0.23
CA LEU A 59 8.09 3.70 1.66
C LEU A 59 7.11 2.77 2.40
N GLY A 60 5.82 2.84 2.06
CA GLY A 60 4.81 1.94 2.61
C GLY A 60 5.10 0.46 2.30
N ALA A 61 5.56 0.16 1.08
CA ALA A 61 5.95 -1.20 0.72
C ALA A 61 7.21 -1.68 1.47
N VAL A 62 8.22 -0.81 1.65
CA VAL A 62 9.41 -1.13 2.45
C VAL A 62 9.02 -1.49 3.87
N LEU A 63 8.18 -0.68 4.52
CA LEU A 63 7.73 -0.93 5.89
C LEU A 63 6.88 -2.19 6.00
N ALA A 64 6.00 -2.45 5.04
CA ALA A 64 5.22 -3.69 5.02
C ALA A 64 6.09 -4.93 4.84
N ILE A 65 7.21 -4.84 4.11
CA ILE A 65 8.19 -5.92 3.98
C ILE A 65 8.98 -6.06 5.28
N ALA A 66 9.39 -4.94 5.87
CA ALA A 66 10.13 -4.94 7.12
C ALA A 66 9.33 -5.59 8.26
N ASP A 67 8.05 -5.23 8.40
CA ASP A 67 7.13 -5.80 9.38
C ASP A 67 6.97 -7.33 9.22
N ARG A 68 6.87 -7.82 7.97
CA ARG A 68 6.84 -9.27 7.68
C ARG A 68 8.16 -9.98 8.02
N HIS A 69 9.26 -9.25 8.07
CA HIS A 69 10.60 -9.76 8.36
C HIS A 69 11.10 -9.36 9.76
N ASP A 70 10.23 -8.88 10.66
CA ASP A 70 10.63 -8.46 12.02
C ASP A 70 11.38 -9.56 12.76
N ALA A 71 11.00 -10.83 12.57
CA ALA A 71 11.69 -11.99 13.15
C ALA A 71 13.11 -12.25 12.60
N ARG A 72 13.50 -11.60 11.50
CA ARG A 72 14.81 -11.72 10.84
C ARG A 72 15.54 -10.37 10.80
N CYS A 73 15.02 -9.36 11.49
CA CYS A 73 15.60 -8.03 11.51
C CYS A 73 16.90 -8.03 12.33
N PRO A 74 17.99 -7.43 11.82
CA PRO A 74 19.21 -7.25 12.59
C PRO A 74 18.96 -6.43 13.87
N GLU A 75 19.54 -6.86 14.99
CA GLU A 75 19.41 -6.15 16.27
C GLU A 75 20.21 -4.82 16.27
N ALA A 76 21.37 -4.81 15.60
CA ALA A 76 22.23 -3.63 15.46
C ALA A 76 21.59 -2.56 14.57
N GLU A 77 21.65 -1.30 15.02
CA GLU A 77 21.03 -0.16 14.33
C GLU A 77 21.61 0.07 12.93
N GLU A 78 22.93 -0.01 12.81
CA GLU A 78 23.65 0.23 11.54
C GLU A 78 23.33 -0.84 10.49
N GLU A 79 23.22 -2.10 10.91
CA GLU A 79 22.83 -3.21 10.04
C GLU A 79 21.37 -3.10 9.63
N ARG A 80 20.49 -2.73 10.57
CA ARG A 80 19.07 -2.48 10.30
C ARG A 80 18.89 -1.32 9.32
N GLN A 81 19.61 -0.22 9.48
CA GLN A 81 19.60 0.91 8.55
C GLN A 81 20.07 0.45 7.15
N SER A 82 21.19 -0.26 7.07
CA SER A 82 21.72 -0.79 5.82
C SER A 82 20.72 -1.72 5.12
N TRP A 83 20.05 -2.57 5.88
CA TRP A 83 19.01 -3.47 5.38
C TRP A 83 17.77 -2.72 4.87
N LEU A 84 17.31 -1.69 5.58
CA LEU A 84 16.19 -0.84 5.14
C LEU A 84 16.52 -0.09 3.84
N TYR A 85 17.73 0.42 3.69
CA TYR A 85 18.18 1.05 2.45
C TYR A 85 18.25 0.06 1.29
N ALA A 86 18.66 -1.19 1.55
CA ALA A 86 18.63 -2.25 0.54
C ALA A 86 17.19 -2.55 0.07
N LEU A 87 16.24 -2.62 1.00
CA LEU A 87 14.82 -2.78 0.70
C LEU A 87 14.24 -1.59 -0.07
N ALA A 88 14.60 -0.37 0.31
CA ALA A 88 14.18 0.85 -0.38
C ALA A 88 14.68 0.86 -1.83
N ARG A 89 15.95 0.52 -2.05
CA ARG A 89 16.52 0.40 -3.40
C ARG A 89 15.79 -0.66 -4.23
N TRP A 90 15.57 -1.84 -3.67
CA TRP A 90 14.82 -2.91 -4.35
C TRP A 90 13.40 -2.46 -4.74
N THR A 91 12.70 -1.78 -3.83
CA THR A 91 11.33 -1.30 -4.06
C THR A 91 11.27 -0.23 -5.14
N CYS A 92 12.18 0.75 -5.10
CA CYS A 92 12.28 1.80 -6.11
C CYS A 92 12.55 1.20 -7.50
N LEU A 93 13.49 0.26 -7.60
CA LEU A 93 13.80 -0.42 -8.86
C LEU A 93 12.59 -1.18 -9.41
N ARG A 94 11.84 -1.88 -8.54
CA ARG A 94 10.62 -2.58 -8.94
C ARG A 94 9.60 -1.61 -9.54
N ILE A 95 9.31 -0.49 -8.87
CA ILE A 95 8.39 0.54 -9.37
C ILE A 95 8.86 1.08 -10.73
N LEU A 96 10.15 1.36 -10.89
CA LEU A 96 10.71 1.82 -12.17
C LEU A 96 10.57 0.76 -13.27
N THR A 97 10.72 -0.52 -12.96
CA THR A 97 10.52 -1.61 -13.92
C THR A 97 9.06 -1.76 -14.33
N GLU A 98 8.11 -1.65 -13.40
CA GLU A 98 6.68 -1.68 -13.70
C GLU A 98 6.25 -0.48 -14.55
N ARG A 99 6.74 0.73 -14.22
CA ARG A 99 6.55 1.93 -15.04
C ARG A 99 7.10 1.73 -16.46
N ARG A 100 8.24 1.07 -16.61
CA ARG A 100 8.85 0.77 -17.92
C ARG A 100 8.00 -0.24 -18.72
N ARG A 101 7.50 -1.29 -18.07
CA ARG A 101 6.62 -2.30 -18.68
C ARG A 101 5.30 -1.69 -19.14
N GLY A 102 4.64 -0.88 -18.32
CA GLY A 102 3.40 -0.19 -18.69
C GLY A 102 3.57 0.72 -19.91
N ARG A 103 4.68 1.47 -19.98
CA ARG A 103 5.00 2.28 -21.17
C ARG A 103 5.26 1.44 -22.43
N GLN A 104 5.95 0.31 -22.29
CA GLN A 104 6.20 -0.60 -23.42
C GLN A 104 4.89 -1.25 -23.93
N ALA A 105 4.00 -1.62 -23.02
CA ALA A 105 2.68 -2.18 -23.37
C ALA A 105 1.84 -1.16 -24.14
N HIS A 106 1.83 0.11 -23.71
CA HIS A 106 1.10 1.17 -24.41
C HIS A 106 1.72 1.55 -25.77
N ARG A 107 3.04 1.36 -25.93
CA ARG A 107 3.74 1.66 -27.19
C ARG A 107 3.57 0.57 -28.25
N ARG A 108 3.11 -0.63 -27.88
CA ARG A 108 2.80 -1.68 -28.86
C ARG A 108 1.48 -1.30 -29.53
N PRO A 109 1.48 -0.89 -30.81
CA PRO A 109 0.24 -0.56 -31.49
C PRO A 109 -0.63 -1.81 -31.52
N PRO A 110 -1.97 -1.71 -31.39
CA PRO A 110 -2.83 -2.81 -31.79
C PRO A 110 -2.47 -3.14 -33.24
N GLU A 111 -2.10 -4.39 -33.49
CA GLU A 111 -1.77 -4.86 -34.84
C GLU A 111 -2.95 -4.45 -35.74
N PRO A 112 -2.73 -3.69 -36.83
CA PRO A 112 -3.83 -3.29 -37.69
C PRO A 112 -4.46 -4.58 -38.18
N ALA A 113 -5.73 -4.79 -37.82
CA ALA A 113 -6.53 -5.92 -38.23
C ALA A 113 -6.37 -6.04 -39.75
N ARG A 114 -5.58 -7.03 -40.18
CA ARG A 114 -5.36 -7.27 -41.61
C ARG A 114 -6.74 -7.58 -42.16
N GLY A 115 -7.20 -6.67 -43.01
CA GLY A 115 -8.50 -6.73 -43.66
C GLY A 115 -8.73 -8.13 -44.20
N THR A 116 -9.77 -8.78 -43.70
CA THR A 116 -10.38 -9.87 -44.43
C THR A 116 -11.23 -9.20 -45.50
N GLY A 117 -10.69 -9.17 -46.72
CA GLY A 117 -11.37 -8.66 -47.91
C GLY A 117 -12.46 -9.61 -48.41
N PRO A 118 -12.79 -9.48 -49.70
CA PRO A 118 -14.05 -9.01 -50.28
C PRO A 118 -15.28 -9.91 -50.05
#